data_AF-A0A9X0QCR9-F1
#
_entry.id   AF-A0A9X0QCR9-F1
#
_cell.length_a   1.000
_cell.length_b   1.000
_cell.length_c   1.000
_cell.angle_alpha   90.00
_cell.angle_beta   90.00
_cell.angle_gamma   90.00
#
_symmetry.space_group_name_H-M   'P 1'
#
loop_
_entity.id
_entity.type
_entity.pdbx_description
1 polymer ?
#
loop_
_entity_poly.entity_id
_entity_poly.type
_entity_poly.pdbx_seq_one_letter_code
_entity_poly.pdbx_strand_id
1 'polypeptide(L)'
;MPYVYMRFTFDKRWTCDFTNQFTQQRVRTLRFTDAEKIRELAQRGKALTDLSSKNNFEHAVRNGGGGVILELSEFQYDKLIGKNHGRIQ
;
A
#
# COMPACT_ATOMS: atom_id res chain seq x y z
N MET A 1 2.68 -11.99 10.37
CA MET A 1 2.22 -11.22 9.19
C MET A 1 2.39 -9.74 9.50
N PRO A 2 3.28 -9.02 8.78
CA PRO A 2 3.49 -7.59 8.97
C PRO A 2 2.31 -6.74 8.50
N TYR A 3 1.84 -5.85 9.38
CA TYR A 3 0.86 -4.82 9.03
C TYR A 3 1.56 -3.53 8.63
N VAL A 4 1.17 -3.00 7.47
CA VAL A 4 1.74 -1.77 6.90
C VAL A 4 0.63 -0.80 6.60
N TYR A 5 0.72 0.40 7.16
CA TYR A 5 -0.16 1.49 6.77
C TYR A 5 0.32 2.12 5.46
N MET A 6 -0.52 2.06 4.43
CA MET A 6 -0.30 2.74 3.16
C MET A 6 -1.10 4.04 3.15
N ARG A 7 -0.41 5.19 3.18
CA ARG A 7 -1.01 6.50 2.92
C ARG A 7 -0.82 6.83 1.44
N PHE A 8 -1.90 7.23 0.76
CA PHE A 8 -1.84 7.64 -0.63
C PHE A 8 -2.42 9.04 -0.82
N THR A 9 -1.76 9.84 -1.64
CA THR A 9 -2.20 11.20 -1.99
C THR A 9 -1.93 11.48 -3.46
N PHE A 10 -2.83 12.24 -4.10
CA PHE A 10 -2.70 12.68 -5.47
C PHE A 10 -2.27 14.14 -5.51
N ASP A 11 -1.06 14.38 -5.99
CA ASP A 11 -0.57 15.71 -6.37
C ASP A 11 0.17 15.58 -7.70
N LYS A 12 -0.56 15.79 -8.81
CA LYS A 12 -0.16 15.51 -10.21
C LYS A 12 0.15 14.04 -10.51
N ARG A 13 0.53 13.25 -9.51
CA ARG A 13 0.77 11.81 -9.50
C ARG A 13 0.38 11.26 -8.13
N TRP A 14 0.12 9.96 -8.08
CA TRP A 14 -0.12 9.25 -6.84
C TRP A 14 1.18 8.99 -6.11
N THR A 15 1.24 9.38 -4.84
CA THR A 15 2.33 9.05 -3.93
C THR A 15 1.81 8.12 -2.84
N CYS A 16 2.42 6.96 -2.67
CA CYS A 16 2.08 5.97 -1.66
C CYS A 16 3.23 5.82 -0.67
N ASP A 17 3.04 6.32 0.54
CA ASP A 17 3.94 6.13 1.67
C ASP A 17 3.54 4.89 2.47
N PHE A 18 4.50 4.02 2.72
CA PHE A 18 4.32 2.81 3.51
C PHE A 18 4.99 2.98 4.86
N THR A 19 4.23 2.81 5.93
CA THR A 19 4.70 2.90 7.31
C THR A 19 4.44 1.57 8.01
N ASN A 20 5.47 0.99 8.63
CA ASN A 20 5.28 -0.20 9.46
C ASN A 20 4.44 0.18 10.69
N GLN A 21 3.34 -0.54 10.94
CA GLN A 21 2.40 -0.20 11.99
C GLN A 21 2.97 -0.36 13.41
N PHE A 22 3.93 -1.27 13.59
CA PHE A 22 4.55 -1.55 14.89
C PHE A 22 5.68 -0.59 15.20
N THR A 23 6.55 -0.33 14.22
CA THR A 23 7.73 0.53 14.43
C THR A 23 7.47 2.00 14.12
N GLN A 24 6.33 2.31 13.49
CA GLN A 24 5.96 3.63 12.96
C GLN A 24 7.00 4.24 11.99
N GLN A 25 7.95 3.43 11.51
CA GLN A 25 8.96 3.89 10.55
C GLN A 25 8.40 3.83 9.14
N ARG A 26 8.63 4.89 8.36
CA ARG A 26 8.39 4.89 6.92
C ARG A 26 9.39 3.93 6.27
N VAL A 27 8.89 2.88 5.64
CA VAL A 27 9.71 1.83 5.04
C VAL A 27 9.96 2.07 3.56
N ARG A 28 9.01 2.69 2.85
CA ARG A 28 9.15 2.98 1.42
C ARG A 28 8.16 4.03 0.96
N THR A 29 8.50 4.71 -0.12
CA THR A 29 7.57 5.53 -0.90
C THR A 29 7.56 5.04 -2.35
N LEU A 30 6.37 4.81 -2.90
CA LEU A 30 6.17 4.51 -4.32
C LEU A 30 5.38 5.62 -4.99
N ARG A 31 5.60 5.83 -6.29
CA ARG A 31 4.87 6.81 -7.08
C ARG A 31 4.25 6.15 -8.28
N PHE A 32 2.99 6.48 -8.55
CA PHE A 32 2.23 5.94 -9.67
C PHE A 32 1.56 7.08 -10.45
N THR A 33 1.45 6.91 -11.76
CA THR A 33 0.67 7.82 -12.61
C THR A 33 -0.80 7.42 -12.66
N ASP A 34 -1.10 6.15 -12.35
CA ASP A 34 -2.42 5.55 -12.49
C ASP A 34 -2.98 5.12 -11.13
N ALA A 35 -4.26 5.43 -10.88
CA ALA A 35 -5.00 5.02 -9.71
C ALA A 35 -5.19 3.49 -9.66
N GLU A 36 -5.23 2.81 -10.80
CA GLU A 36 -5.32 1.34 -10.87
C GLU A 36 -4.18 0.65 -10.12
N LYS A 37 -2.98 1.25 -10.10
CA LYS A 37 -1.85 0.70 -9.34
C LYS A 37 -2.06 0.74 -7.83
N ILE A 38 -2.78 1.73 -7.33
CA ILE A 38 -3.12 1.79 -5.90
C ILE A 38 -4.21 0.77 -5.58
N ARG A 39 -5.19 0.59 -6.47
CA ARG A 39 -6.22 -0.46 -6.35
C ARG A 39 -5.60 -1.85 -6.30
N GLU A 40 -4.67 -2.15 -7.21
CA GLU A 40 -3.91 -3.40 -7.23
C GLU A 40 -3.16 -3.62 -5.91
N LEU A 41 -2.52 -2.57 -5.37
CA LEU A 41 -1.80 -2.64 -4.08
C LEU A 41 -2.74 -2.95 -2.91
N ALA A 42 -3.86 -2.23 -2.82
CA ALA A 42 -4.84 -2.43 -1.76
C ALA A 42 -5.46 -3.84 -1.83
N GLN A 43 -5.76 -4.34 -3.02
CA GLN A 43 -6.28 -5.69 -3.22
C GLN A 43 -5.25 -6.77 -2.83
N ARG A 44 -4.00 -6.64 -3.29
CA ARG A 44 -2.93 -7.60 -2.99
C ARG A 44 -2.48 -7.59 -1.52
N GLY A 45 -2.65 -6.45 -0.84
CA GLY A 45 -2.43 -6.29 0.59
C GLY A 45 -3.65 -6.63 1.44
N LYS A 46 -4.66 -7.32 0.89
CA LYS A 46 -5.88 -7.73 1.61
C LYS A 46 -6.58 -6.58 2.34
N ALA A 47 -6.52 -5.38 1.80
CA ALA A 47 -7.03 -4.18 2.44
C ALA A 47 -8.54 -3.96 2.19
N LEU A 48 -9.10 -4.70 1.22
CA LEU A 48 -10.45 -4.55 0.69
C LEU A 48 -11.26 -5.83 0.90
N THR A 49 -11.23 -6.38 2.12
CA THR A 49 -11.85 -7.67 2.47
C THR A 49 -13.36 -7.62 2.58
N ASP A 50 -13.93 -6.43 2.78
CA ASP A 50 -15.36 -6.23 2.92
C ASP A 50 -15.85 -5.04 2.07
N LEU A 51 -17.17 -4.96 1.88
CA LEU A 51 -17.77 -3.94 1.03
C LEU A 51 -17.59 -2.52 1.60
N SER A 52 -17.54 -2.38 2.93
CA SER A 52 -17.38 -1.08 3.58
C SER A 52 -15.96 -0.55 3.37
N SER A 53 -14.94 -1.37 3.62
CA SER A 53 -13.55 -0.99 3.36
C SER A 53 -13.28 -0.71 1.89
N LYS A 54 -13.89 -1.48 0.97
CA LYS A 54 -13.85 -1.19 -0.48
C LYS A 54 -14.48 0.17 -0.82
N ASN A 55 -15.67 0.47 -0.30
CA ASN A 55 -16.36 1.74 -0.58
C ASN A 55 -15.58 2.94 0.00
N ASN A 56 -15.06 2.82 1.21
CA ASN A 56 -14.27 3.86 1.86
C ASN A 56 -12.97 4.13 1.09
N PHE A 57 -12.31 3.07 0.61
CA PHE A 57 -11.12 3.19 -0.21
C PHE A 57 -11.41 3.87 -1.55
N GLU A 58 -12.45 3.45 -2.27
CA GLU A 58 -12.81 4.10 -3.55
C GLU A 58 -13.23 5.56 -3.36
N HIS A 59 -13.93 5.89 -2.27
CA HIS A 59 -14.24 7.27 -1.92
C HIS A 59 -12.97 8.09 -1.67
N ALA A 60 -12.00 7.55 -0.94
CA ALA A 60 -10.71 8.21 -0.71
C ALA A 60 -9.90 8.41 -2.02
N VAL A 61 -9.88 7.42 -2.90
CA VAL A 61 -9.24 7.55 -4.23
C VAL A 61 -9.91 8.64 -5.06
N ARG A 62 -11.25 8.72 -5.06
CA ARG A 62 -11.97 9.80 -5.76
C ARG A 62 -11.67 11.19 -5.20
N ASN A 63 -11.49 11.30 -3.89
CA ASN A 63 -11.15 12.56 -3.21
C ASN A 63 -9.66 12.93 -3.29
N GLY A 64 -8.85 12.15 -4.02
CA GLY A 64 -7.43 12.44 -4.22
C GLY A 64 -6.53 12.03 -3.06
N GLY A 65 -7.00 11.23 -2.10
CA GLY A 65 -6.13 10.70 -1.07
C GLY A 65 -6.84 10.04 0.11
N GLY A 66 -6.09 9.20 0.81
CA GLY A 66 -6.53 8.51 2.01
C GLY A 66 -5.45 7.58 2.55
N GLY A 67 -5.88 6.58 3.30
CA GLY A 67 -4.98 5.55 3.80
C GLY A 67 -5.70 4.25 4.10
N VAL A 68 -4.94 3.16 4.06
CA VAL A 68 -5.45 1.82 4.29
C VAL A 68 -4.37 0.95 4.94
N ILE A 69 -4.78 0.00 5.78
CA ILE A 69 -3.89 -0.99 6.36
C ILE A 69 -3.77 -2.16 5.39
N LEU A 70 -2.53 -2.53 5.06
CA LEU A 70 -2.20 -3.70 4.28
C LEU A 70 -1.73 -4.81 5.22
N GLU A 71 -2.32 -5.99 5.07
CA GLU A 71 -1.83 -7.22 5.67
C GLU A 71 -0.93 -7.92 4.65
N LEU A 72 0.39 -7.82 4.87
CA LEU A 72 1.37 -8.42 3.99
C LEU A 72 1.85 -9.75 4.56
N SER A 73 2.13 -10.71 3.67
CA SER A 73 3.02 -11.82 4.01
C SER A 73 4.45 -11.32 4.25
N GLU A 74 5.27 -12.09 4.96
CA GLU A 74 6.68 -11.75 5.20
C GLU A 74 7.42 -11.53 3.87
N PHE A 75 7.19 -12.40 2.88
CA PHE A 75 7.75 -12.25 1.54
C PHE A 75 7.35 -10.94 0.84
N GLN A 76 6.08 -10.53 0.94
CA GLN A 76 5.62 -9.26 0.38
C GLN A 76 6.24 -8.07 1.10
N TYR A 77 6.36 -8.14 2.43
CA TYR A 77 6.98 -7.10 3.23
C TYR A 77 8.47 -6.96 2.93
N ASP A 78 9.20 -8.07 2.82
CA ASP A 78 10.62 -8.05 2.47
C ASP A 78 10.84 -7.47 1.07
N LYS A 79 9.98 -7.81 0.10
CA LYS A 79 9.98 -7.15 -1.22
C LYS A 79 9.64 -5.67 -1.14
N LEU A 80 8.70 -5.29 -0.27
CA LEU A 80 8.33 -3.91 -0.07
C LEU A 80 9.50 -3.10 0.48
N ILE A 81 10.21 -3.58 1.50
CA ILE A 81 11.36 -2.87 2.07
C ILE A 81 12.64 -3.00 1.23
N GLY A 82 12.58 -3.72 0.10
CA GLY A 82 13.72 -3.89 -0.80
C GLY A 82 14.79 -4.85 -0.27
N LYS A 83 14.45 -5.73 0.70
CA LYS A 83 15.33 -6.86 1.03
C LYS A 83 15.43 -7.75 -0.20
N ASN A 84 16.62 -7.75 -0.77
CA ASN A 84 16.96 -8.55 -1.93
C ASN A 84 16.96 -10.03 -1.51
N HIS A 85 15.83 -10.72 -1.66
CA HIS A 85 15.86 -12.18 -1.74
C HIS A 85 16.55 -12.50 -3.05
N GLY A 86 17.85 -12.81 -2.97
CA GLY A 86 18.69 -13.08 -4.13
C GLY A 86 17.94 -13.93 -5.15
N ARG A 87 17.67 -13.35 -6.32
CA ARG A 87 17.35 -14.15 -7.49
C ARG A 87 18.63 -14.92 -7.82
N ILE A 88 18.70 -16.15 -7.33
CA ILE A 88 19.58 -17.15 -7.89
C ILE A 88 18.90 -17.55 -9.21
N GLN A 89 19.41 -17.04 -10.32
CA GLN A 89 19.30 -17.66 -11.63
C GLN A 89 20.70 -18.04 -12.06
#